data_AF-A0A9X3M513-F1
#
_entry.id   AF-A0A9X3M513-F1
#
_cell.length_a   1.000
_cell.length_b   1.000
_cell.length_c   1.000
_cell.angle_alpha   90.00
_cell.angle_beta   90.00
_cell.angle_gamma   90.00
#
_symmetry.space_group_name_H-M   'P 1'
#
loop_
_entity.id
_entity.type
_entity.pdbx_description
1 polymer ?
#
loop_
_entity_poly.entity_id
_entity_poly.type
_entity_poly.pdbx_seq_one_letter_code
_entity_poly.pdbx_strand_id
1 'polypeptide(L)' 'MTGPAILLMALFILVIWGGLVAAVLMLAKTDDNTTGELGSAPGTDNESLLAESASTIAR' A
#
# COMPACT_ATOMS: atom_id res chain seq x y z
N MET A 1 -18.37 -21.29 -27.14
CA MET A 1 -17.06 -20.73 -26.71
C MET A 1 -15.98 -21.61 -27.29
N THR A 2 -14.99 -21.05 -27.99
CA THR A 2 -13.91 -21.85 -28.62
C THR A 2 -12.85 -22.24 -27.56
N GLY A 3 -12.16 -23.35 -27.77
CA GLY A 3 -11.08 -23.81 -26.87
C GLY A 3 -10.02 -22.72 -26.58
N PRO A 4 -9.49 -22.03 -27.62
CA PRO A 4 -8.56 -20.91 -27.42
C PRO A 4 -9.15 -19.76 -26.59
N ALA A 5 -10.43 -19.44 -26.76
CA ALA A 5 -11.07 -18.37 -25.98
C ALA A 5 -11.16 -18.72 -24.49
N ILE A 6 -11.46 -19.97 -24.16
CA ILE A 6 -11.50 -20.45 -22.77
C ILE A 6 -10.09 -20.41 -22.15
N LEU A 7 -9.06 -20.83 -22.91
CA LEU A 7 -7.68 -20.79 -22.46
C LEU A 7 -7.24 -19.35 -22.14
N LEU A 8 -7.47 -18.41 -23.05
CA LEU A 8 -7.11 -17.00 -22.85
C LEU A 8 -7.88 -16.37 -21.67
N MET A 9 -9.16 -16.71 -21.51
CA MET A 9 -9.96 -16.27 -20.37
C MET A 9 -9.38 -16.77 -19.04
N ALA A 10 -9.02 -18.06 -18.96
CA ALA A 10 -8.42 -18.63 -17.75
C ALA A 10 -7.07 -17.99 -17.43
N LEU A 11 -6.21 -17.79 -18.43
CA LEU A 11 -4.92 -17.12 -18.27
C LEU A 11 -5.10 -15.67 -17.78
N PHE A 12 -6.06 -14.93 -18.34
CA PHE A 12 -6.38 -13.58 -17.89
C PHE A 12 -6.78 -13.55 -16.41
N ILE A 13 -7.68 -14.45 -16.00
CA ILE A 13 -8.11 -14.57 -14.60
C ILE A 13 -6.91 -14.88 -13.69
N LEU A 14 -6.10 -15.88 -14.05
CA LEU A 14 -4.94 -16.29 -13.25
C LEU A 14 -3.90 -15.17 -13.10
N VAL A 15 -3.64 -14.41 -14.17
CA VAL A 15 -2.66 -13.31 -14.13
C VAL A 15 -3.17 -12.14 -13.31
N ILE A 16 -4.42 -11.71 -13.52
CA ILE A 16 -4.97 -10.55 -12.80
C ILE A 16 -5.17 -10.88 -11.31
N TRP A 17 -5.87 -11.97 -11.01
CA TRP A 17 -6.14 -12.34 -9.62
C TRP A 17 -4.90 -12.85 -8.90
N GLY A 18 -4.06 -13.63 -9.57
CA GLY A 18 -2.80 -14.09 -9.00
C GLY A 18 -1.84 -12.93 -8.73
N GLY A 19 -1.72 -11.99 -9.68
CA GLY A 19 -0.94 -10.76 -9.50
C GLY A 19 -1.48 -9.88 -8.37
N LEU A 20 -2.80 -9.74 -8.27
CA LEU A 20 -3.44 -8.98 -7.19
C LEU A 20 -3.16 -9.60 -5.82
N VAL A 21 -3.36 -10.92 -5.67
CA VAL A 21 -3.09 -11.62 -4.40
C VAL A 21 -1.62 -11.48 -4.02
N ALA A 22 -0.70 -11.67 -4.95
CA ALA A 22 0.73 -11.49 -4.70
C ALA A 22 1.07 -10.06 -4.26
N ALA A 23 0.51 -9.05 -4.93
CA ALA A 23 0.71 -7.65 -4.58
C ALA A 23 0.19 -7.33 -3.17
N VAL A 24 -1.00 -7.82 -2.80
CA VAL A 24 -1.56 -7.64 -1.45
C VAL A 24 -0.68 -8.31 -0.40
N LEU A 25 -0.20 -9.53 -0.65
CA LEU A 25 0.70 -10.23 0.28
C LEU A 25 2.04 -9.49 0.44
N MET A 26 2.57 -8.90 -0.63
CA MET A 26 3.78 -8.08 -0.55
C MET A 26 3.53 -6.79 0.23
N LEU A 27 2.41 -6.12 -0.01
CA LEU A 27 2.02 -4.90 0.70
C LEU A 27 1.76 -5.16 2.19
N ALA A 28 1.13 -6.28 2.54
CA ALA A 28 0.87 -6.63 3.94
C ALA A 28 2.15 -6.93 4.76
N LYS A 29 3.30 -7.12 4.09
CA LYS A 29 4.59 -7.36 4.76
C LYS A 29 5.37 -6.07 5.03
N THR A 30 4.88 -4.92 4.57
CA THR A 30 5.47 -3.61 4.81
C THR A 30 4.59 -2.83 5.79
N ASP A 31 5.22 -2.18 6.77
CA ASP A 31 4.53 -1.33 7.74
C ASP A 31 4.76 0.14 7.35
N ASP A 32 3.67 0.81 6.96
CA ASP A 32 3.67 2.21 6.52
C ASP A 32 4.31 3.17 7.54
N ASN A 33 4.31 2.85 8.84
CA ASN A 33 4.97 3.66 9.87
C ASN A 33 6.51 3.57 9.81
N THR A 34 7.03 2.50 9.23
CA THR A 34 8.48 2.22 9.19
C THR A 34 9.05 2.39 7.79
N THR A 35 8.21 2.36 6.77
CA THR A 35 8.63 2.42 5.37
C THR A 35 8.37 3.80 4.78
N GLY A 36 9.44 4.50 4.38
CA GLY A 36 9.39 5.83 3.77
C GLY A 36 10.49 6.75 4.27
N GLU A 37 10.67 7.92 3.65
CA GLU A 37 11.69 8.92 4.04
C GLU A 37 11.52 9.40 5.49
N LEU A 38 10.28 9.47 5.95
CA LEU A 38 9.91 10.02 7.26
C LEU A 38 9.95 8.99 8.40
N GLY A 39 10.17 7.70 8.12
CA GLY A 39 9.88 6.59 9.02
C GLY A 39 10.41 6.74 10.46
N SER A 40 11.64 7.23 10.63
CA SER A 40 12.21 7.56 11.94
C SER A 40 12.85 8.95 11.97
N ALA A 41 12.39 9.84 11.08
CA ALA A 41 12.92 11.18 11.00
C ALA A 41 12.55 11.96 12.28
N PRO A 42 13.44 12.79 12.84
CA PRO A 42 13.11 13.59 14.02
C PRO A 42 11.96 14.56 13.71
N GLY A 43 10.91 14.56 14.55
CA GLY A 43 9.78 15.48 14.40
C GLY A 43 8.70 15.03 13.39
N THR A 44 8.73 13.77 12.96
CA THR A 44 7.67 13.15 12.12
C THR A 44 6.84 12.12 12.89
N ASP A 45 7.09 11.97 14.18
CA ASP A 45 6.28 11.17 15.10
C ASP A 45 4.91 11.81 15.34
N ASN A 46 3.97 10.99 15.81
CA ASN A 46 2.58 11.41 15.92
C ASN A 46 2.42 12.53 16.96
N GLU A 47 3.20 12.49 18.05
CA GLU A 47 3.20 13.49 19.11
C GLU A 47 3.70 14.86 18.62
N SER A 48 4.82 14.89 17.89
CA SER A 48 5.36 16.14 17.35
C SER A 48 4.46 16.78 16.29
N LEU A 49 3.88 15.99 15.38
CA LEU A 49 2.95 16.49 14.35
C LEU A 49 1.64 17.01 14.96
N LEU A 50 1.12 16.36 16.00
CA LEU A 50 -0.06 16.84 16.73
C LEU A 50 0.23 18.16 17.45
N ALA A 51 1.43 18.33 18.01
CA ALA A 51 1.83 19.59 18.65
C ALA A 51 1.98 20.74 17.64
N GLU A 52 2.64 20.49 16.50
CA GLU A 52 2.80 21.45 15.40
C GLU A 52 1.43 21.92 14.84
N SER A 53 0.54 20.97 14.54
CA SER A 53 -0.79 21.25 14.01
C SER A 53 -1.67 22.01 15.00
N ALA A 54 -1.64 21.65 16.28
CA ALA A 54 -2.33 22.40 17.33
C ALA A 54 -1.79 23.84 17.46
N SER A 55 -0.47 24.02 17.36
CA SER A 55 0.15 25.35 17.40
C SER A 55 -0.24 26.21 16.19
N THR A 56 -0.40 25.60 15.02
CA THR A 56 -0.79 26.28 13.78
C THR A 56 -2.24 26.77 13.84
N ILE A 57 -3.15 25.98 14.42
CA ILE A 57 -4.57 26.37 14.58
C ILE A 57 -4.72 27.50 15.61
N ALA A 58 -3.84 27.55 16.61
CA ALA A 58 -3.88 28.55 17.68
C ALA A 58 -3.34 29.94 17.27
N ARG A 59 -2.78 30.07 16.07
CA ARG A 59 -2.13 31.29 15.56
C ARG A 59 -2.99 32.01 14.54
#